data_AF-A0A7V6R5E9-F1
#
_entry.id   AF-A0A7V6R5E9-F1
#
_cell.length_a   1.000
_cell.length_b   1.000
_cell.length_c   1.000
_cell.angle_alpha   90.00
_cell.angle_beta   90.00
_cell.angle_gamma   90.00
#
_symmetry.space_group_name_H-M   'P 1'
#
loop_
_entity.id
_entity.type
_entity.pdbx_description
1 polymer ?
#
loop_
_entity_poly.entity_id
_entity_poly.type
_entity_poly.pdbx_seq_one_letter_code
_entity_poly.pdbx_strand_id
1 'polypeptide(L)'
;MDKKYLKYVENLNHDDVNIRLGSLEELKKAIDRGEIERPVSGNDVNNHIHTTYSFSPYSPAKAIWMAYNAGLTTAGIMDHDSISGAREFIQAGKIVGLTTTIGVECRVHFSGTPLKGRRINNPDQKSVAYIALHGIPHTQIDRVKDFFKPYLEERNKRNKMMVEKINEIMAPFNISVDFENDIKPLSKHDEGGSITERHILFALSKKLVERFEKGQALTDFLKNDLKISISPKVEAYLADSNNPFYEYDLLGALKSDMVAMFYIDADKECPDVKEAIKLSEEIGAISAYAYLGDVVDSVTGDKKAQKFEDDYIEELFDVIKELGFNAVTYMPSRNTMEQLRRVKALCEKHELFQISGEDINSPRQSFVCVAMRNEEFKNLIDSTWALIGHEKIATKDINKGMFSRETLRKYPSLEERIKIFKKFGRNGCHD
;
A
#
# COMPACT_ATOMS: atom_id res chain seq x y z
N MET A 1 6.53 -3.54 -28.15
CA MET A 1 5.38 -4.46 -28.07
C MET A 1 4.50 -4.23 -29.29
N ASP A 2 4.11 -5.29 -29.99
CA ASP A 2 3.22 -5.20 -31.16
C ASP A 2 1.86 -4.59 -30.77
N LYS A 3 1.27 -3.78 -31.65
CA LYS A 3 -0.03 -3.11 -31.44
C LYS A 3 -1.13 -4.10 -31.06
N LYS A 4 -1.04 -5.36 -31.51
CA LYS A 4 -2.01 -6.41 -31.17
C LYS A 4 -2.12 -6.71 -29.66
N TYR A 5 -1.05 -6.48 -28.88
CA TYR A 5 -1.07 -6.76 -27.43
C TYR A 5 -1.42 -5.55 -26.57
N LEU A 6 -1.38 -4.34 -27.13
CA LEU A 6 -1.72 -3.12 -26.38
C LEU A 6 -3.13 -3.19 -25.79
N LYS A 7 -4.10 -3.71 -26.57
CA LYS A 7 -5.47 -3.94 -26.11
C LYS A 7 -5.51 -4.82 -24.84
N TYR A 8 -4.71 -5.87 -24.78
CA TYR A 8 -4.68 -6.73 -23.59
C TYR A 8 -4.06 -6.01 -22.39
N VAL A 9 -3.01 -5.21 -22.61
CA VAL A 9 -2.37 -4.40 -21.56
C VAL A 9 -3.30 -3.32 -21.01
N GLU A 10 -4.13 -2.72 -21.86
CA GLU A 10 -5.19 -1.76 -21.48
C GLU A 10 -6.30 -2.47 -20.69
N ASN A 11 -6.77 -3.62 -21.19
CA ASN A 11 -7.80 -4.43 -20.55
C ASN A 11 -7.41 -4.97 -19.16
N LEU A 12 -6.13 -4.94 -18.78
CA LEU A 12 -5.72 -5.28 -17.42
C LEU A 12 -6.31 -4.33 -16.37
N ASN A 13 -6.79 -3.14 -16.72
CA ASN A 13 -7.54 -2.25 -15.83
C ASN A 13 -9.05 -2.22 -16.12
N HIS A 14 -9.57 -3.16 -16.93
CA HIS A 14 -10.99 -3.26 -17.23
C HIS A 14 -11.81 -3.51 -15.96
N ASP A 15 -13.08 -3.08 -15.93
CA ASP A 15 -13.92 -3.21 -14.74
C ASP A 15 -14.25 -4.64 -14.34
N ASP A 16 -14.46 -5.52 -15.32
CA ASP A 16 -14.67 -6.95 -15.15
C ASP A 16 -13.36 -7.72 -14.94
N VAL A 17 -13.27 -8.43 -13.80
CA VAL A 17 -12.15 -9.28 -13.41
C VAL A 17 -11.82 -10.39 -14.42
N ASN A 18 -12.83 -10.94 -15.11
CA ASN A 18 -12.62 -12.00 -16.08
C ASN A 18 -11.90 -11.48 -17.32
N ILE A 19 -12.22 -10.25 -17.75
CA ILE A 19 -11.52 -9.60 -18.86
C ILE A 19 -10.06 -9.30 -18.47
N ARG A 20 -9.82 -8.86 -17.23
CA ARG A 20 -8.47 -8.62 -16.71
C ARG A 20 -7.62 -9.89 -16.72
N LEU A 21 -8.12 -10.96 -16.09
CA LEU A 21 -7.41 -12.25 -16.00
C LEU A 21 -7.23 -12.91 -17.37
N GLY A 22 -8.27 -12.92 -18.23
CA GLY A 22 -8.17 -13.45 -19.59
C GLY A 22 -7.17 -12.68 -20.45
N SER A 23 -7.10 -11.35 -20.31
CA SER A 23 -6.09 -10.55 -21.01
C SER A 23 -4.68 -10.85 -20.51
N LEU A 24 -4.52 -11.10 -19.20
CA LEU A 24 -3.25 -11.50 -18.62
C LEU A 24 -2.78 -12.87 -19.12
N GLU A 25 -3.70 -13.83 -19.28
CA GLU A 25 -3.40 -15.13 -19.88
C GLU A 25 -2.91 -15.01 -21.33
N GLU A 26 -3.55 -14.16 -22.14
CA GLU A 26 -3.12 -13.94 -23.53
C GLU A 26 -1.74 -13.28 -23.60
N LEU A 27 -1.45 -12.33 -22.71
CA LEU A 27 -0.12 -11.74 -22.59
C LEU A 27 0.93 -12.78 -22.19
N LYS A 28 0.62 -13.65 -21.22
CA LYS A 28 1.52 -14.72 -20.81
C LYS A 28 1.78 -15.72 -21.93
N LYS A 29 0.75 -16.15 -22.66
CA LYS A 29 0.90 -17.05 -23.82
C LYS A 29 1.77 -16.41 -24.91
N ALA A 30 1.65 -15.11 -25.13
CA ALA A 30 2.49 -14.39 -26.08
C ALA A 30 3.97 -14.35 -25.65
N ILE A 31 4.25 -14.21 -24.35
CA ILE A 31 5.61 -14.36 -23.80
C ILE A 31 6.13 -15.77 -24.05
N ASP A 32 5.31 -16.80 -23.77
CA ASP A 32 5.73 -18.20 -23.93
C ASP A 32 5.98 -18.59 -25.39
N ARG A 33 5.30 -17.94 -26.34
CA ARG A 33 5.55 -18.07 -27.78
C ARG A 33 6.73 -17.22 -28.28
N GLY A 34 7.32 -16.37 -27.43
CA GLY A 34 8.41 -15.46 -27.80
C GLY A 34 7.97 -14.23 -28.61
N GLU A 35 6.68 -13.92 -28.63
CA GLU A 35 6.12 -12.75 -29.32
C GLU A 35 6.24 -11.46 -28.47
N ILE A 36 6.28 -11.62 -27.15
CA ILE A 36 6.64 -10.58 -26.18
C ILE A 36 7.93 -11.03 -25.50
N GLU A 37 8.90 -10.13 -25.41
CA GLU A 37 10.16 -10.41 -24.72
C GLU A 37 9.90 -10.67 -23.23
N ARG A 38 10.55 -11.70 -22.70
CA ARG A 38 10.50 -12.00 -21.27
C ARG A 38 11.31 -10.94 -20.51
N PRO A 39 10.75 -10.29 -19.49
CA PRO A 39 11.50 -9.30 -18.72
C PRO A 39 12.68 -9.94 -17.99
N VAL A 40 13.76 -9.16 -17.85
CA VAL A 40 14.92 -9.57 -17.06
C VAL A 40 14.55 -9.51 -15.58
N SER A 41 14.57 -10.65 -14.91
CA SER A 41 14.30 -10.75 -13.47
C SER A 41 15.57 -10.63 -12.65
N GLY A 42 15.54 -9.81 -11.61
CA GLY A 42 16.61 -9.68 -10.61
C GLY A 42 16.35 -10.51 -9.35
N ASN A 43 16.79 -10.01 -8.20
CA ASN A 43 16.39 -10.50 -6.86
C ASN A 43 15.46 -9.51 -6.14
N ASP A 44 14.97 -8.50 -6.86
CA ASP A 44 14.14 -7.44 -6.29
C ASP A 44 12.79 -8.03 -5.83
N VAL A 45 12.33 -7.59 -4.67
CA VAL A 45 11.10 -8.02 -4.00
C VAL A 45 10.27 -6.79 -3.62
N ASN A 46 8.95 -6.93 -3.51
CA ASN A 46 8.11 -5.86 -2.98
C ASN A 46 6.85 -6.44 -2.37
N ASN A 47 6.61 -6.18 -1.08
CA ASN A 47 5.46 -6.75 -0.36
C ASN A 47 4.35 -5.72 -0.08
N HIS A 48 4.41 -4.53 -0.69
CA HIS A 48 3.50 -3.43 -0.39
C HIS A 48 3.11 -2.68 -1.66
N ILE A 49 2.06 -3.17 -2.32
CA ILE A 49 1.49 -2.61 -3.54
C ILE A 49 0.00 -2.38 -3.29
N HIS A 50 -0.45 -1.15 -3.51
CA HIS A 50 -1.87 -0.81 -3.52
C HIS A 50 -2.47 -1.06 -4.90
N THR A 51 -3.77 -1.36 -4.91
CA THR A 51 -4.58 -1.56 -6.10
C THR A 51 -5.78 -0.62 -6.10
N THR A 52 -6.64 -0.72 -7.12
CA THR A 52 -7.92 -0.01 -7.21
C THR A 52 -8.90 -0.34 -6.08
N TYR A 53 -8.62 -1.32 -5.23
CA TYR A 53 -9.43 -1.64 -4.03
C TYR A 53 -9.08 -0.78 -2.80
N SER A 54 -7.96 -0.07 -2.84
CA SER A 54 -7.79 1.15 -2.06
C SER A 54 -7.53 2.27 -3.04
N PHE A 55 -6.31 2.78 -3.22
CA PHE A 55 -6.04 3.80 -4.21
C PHE A 55 -4.78 3.48 -5.02
N SER A 56 -4.94 3.26 -6.33
CA SER A 56 -3.84 2.99 -7.27
C SER A 56 -4.33 3.10 -8.71
N PRO A 57 -3.47 3.40 -9.71
CA PRO A 57 -3.82 3.25 -11.12
C PRO A 57 -3.93 1.79 -11.59
N TYR A 58 -3.67 0.82 -10.72
CA TYR A 58 -3.53 -0.58 -11.09
C TYR A 58 -4.63 -1.42 -10.43
N SER A 59 -5.39 -2.17 -11.22
CA SER A 59 -6.10 -3.34 -10.71
C SER A 59 -5.11 -4.37 -10.15
N PRO A 60 -5.55 -5.38 -9.37
CA PRO A 60 -4.67 -6.47 -8.96
C PRO A 60 -3.96 -7.18 -10.12
N ALA A 61 -4.65 -7.50 -11.22
CA ALA A 61 -4.03 -8.11 -12.40
C ALA A 61 -3.00 -7.18 -13.08
N LYS A 62 -3.31 -5.88 -13.17
CA LYS A 62 -2.38 -4.89 -13.73
C LYS A 62 -1.15 -4.75 -12.83
N ALA A 63 -1.32 -4.71 -11.52
CA ALA A 63 -0.22 -4.60 -10.56
C ALA A 63 0.75 -5.77 -10.70
N ILE A 64 0.24 -7.00 -10.86
CA ILE A 64 1.07 -8.18 -11.13
C ILE A 64 1.80 -8.07 -12.47
N TRP A 65 1.12 -7.63 -13.53
CA TRP A 65 1.76 -7.41 -14.82
C TRP A 65 2.89 -6.39 -14.74
N MET A 66 2.68 -5.27 -14.04
CA MET A 66 3.70 -4.24 -13.85
C MET A 66 4.87 -4.76 -13.02
N ALA A 67 4.60 -5.46 -11.92
CA ALA A 67 5.63 -6.11 -11.09
C ALA A 67 6.48 -7.11 -11.88
N TYR A 68 5.83 -7.96 -12.68
CA TYR A 68 6.51 -8.94 -13.53
C TYR A 68 7.41 -8.25 -14.58
N ASN A 69 6.90 -7.24 -15.29
CA ASN A 69 7.69 -6.52 -16.30
C ASN A 69 8.81 -5.68 -15.70
N ALA A 70 8.66 -5.22 -14.46
CA ALA A 70 9.72 -4.54 -13.73
C ALA A 70 10.84 -5.50 -13.27
N GLY A 71 10.67 -6.81 -13.42
CA GLY A 71 11.67 -7.81 -13.06
C GLY A 71 11.65 -8.23 -11.58
N LEU A 72 10.55 -7.97 -10.87
CA LEU A 72 10.36 -8.43 -9.50
C LEU A 72 10.26 -9.96 -9.44
N THR A 73 10.76 -10.54 -8.36
CA THR A 73 10.65 -11.98 -8.07
C THR A 73 9.43 -12.31 -7.21
N THR A 74 8.95 -11.33 -6.46
CA THR A 74 7.77 -11.44 -5.59
C THR A 74 6.98 -10.13 -5.62
N ALA A 75 5.67 -10.21 -5.38
CA ALA A 75 4.80 -9.06 -5.25
C ALA A 75 3.79 -9.26 -4.10
N GLY A 76 3.53 -8.23 -3.30
CA GLY A 76 2.55 -8.27 -2.21
C GLY A 76 1.49 -7.18 -2.32
N ILE A 77 0.22 -7.57 -2.26
CA ILE A 77 -0.92 -6.63 -2.20
C ILE A 77 -1.12 -6.16 -0.76
N MET A 78 -1.37 -4.86 -0.59
CA MET A 78 -1.46 -4.21 0.72
C MET A 78 -2.45 -3.04 0.68
N ASP A 79 -3.67 -3.29 0.20
CA ASP A 79 -4.69 -2.25 0.12
C ASP A 79 -5.07 -1.70 1.50
N HIS A 80 -5.41 -0.40 1.57
CA HIS A 80 -5.85 0.24 2.81
C HIS A 80 -7.23 -0.25 3.25
N ASP A 81 -7.32 -0.83 4.45
CA ASP A 81 -8.55 -1.28 5.10
C ASP A 81 -9.41 -2.21 4.22
N SER A 82 -8.80 -2.90 3.24
CA SER A 82 -9.46 -3.82 2.32
C SER A 82 -8.52 -4.95 1.90
N ILE A 83 -9.07 -6.16 1.80
CA ILE A 83 -8.41 -7.34 1.23
C ILE A 83 -9.11 -7.84 -0.04
N SER A 84 -10.08 -7.08 -0.56
CA SER A 84 -11.01 -7.55 -1.57
C SER A 84 -10.34 -7.88 -2.91
N GLY A 85 -9.19 -7.26 -3.23
CA GLY A 85 -8.38 -7.57 -4.40
C GLY A 85 -7.52 -8.84 -4.30
N ALA A 86 -7.43 -9.48 -3.13
CA ALA A 86 -6.45 -10.54 -2.88
C ALA A 86 -6.63 -11.78 -3.77
N ARG A 87 -7.88 -12.22 -4.00
CA ARG A 87 -8.16 -13.42 -4.82
C ARG A 87 -7.71 -13.22 -6.27
N GLU A 88 -7.99 -12.06 -6.84
CA GLU A 88 -7.51 -11.69 -8.18
C GLU A 88 -6.00 -11.62 -8.20
N PHE A 89 -5.37 -10.99 -7.20
CA PHE A 89 -3.91 -10.85 -7.11
C PHE A 89 -3.20 -12.22 -7.08
N ILE A 90 -3.72 -13.15 -6.28
CA ILE A 90 -3.22 -14.54 -6.22
C ILE A 90 -3.35 -15.21 -7.59
N GLN A 91 -4.51 -15.11 -8.23
CA GLN A 91 -4.75 -15.76 -9.52
C GLN A 91 -3.88 -15.16 -10.63
N ALA A 92 -3.74 -13.83 -10.66
CA ALA A 92 -2.86 -13.14 -11.58
C ALA A 92 -1.40 -13.56 -11.41
N GLY A 93 -0.92 -13.67 -10.15
CA GLY A 93 0.42 -14.19 -9.85
C GLY A 93 0.64 -15.60 -10.40
N LYS A 94 -0.32 -16.50 -10.21
CA LYS A 94 -0.29 -17.86 -10.79
C LYS A 94 -0.21 -17.86 -12.31
N ILE A 95 -1.00 -17.01 -12.98
CA ILE A 95 -1.01 -16.91 -14.45
C ILE A 95 0.38 -16.54 -14.97
N VAL A 96 1.00 -15.49 -14.44
CA VAL A 96 2.29 -15.01 -14.96
C VAL A 96 3.50 -15.80 -14.43
N GLY A 97 3.32 -16.59 -13.37
CA GLY A 97 4.40 -17.28 -12.67
C GLY A 97 5.19 -16.38 -11.71
N LEU A 98 4.55 -15.34 -11.16
CA LEU A 98 5.12 -14.45 -10.16
C LEU A 98 4.66 -14.89 -8.77
N THR A 99 5.58 -15.07 -7.83
CA THR A 99 5.22 -15.45 -6.47
C THR A 99 4.56 -14.27 -5.76
N THR A 100 3.43 -14.51 -5.10
CA THR A 100 2.68 -13.47 -4.41
C THR A 100 2.57 -13.70 -2.91
N THR A 101 2.32 -12.62 -2.19
CA THR A 101 1.84 -12.61 -0.79
C THR A 101 0.65 -11.65 -0.68
N ILE A 102 -0.20 -11.83 0.32
CA ILE A 102 -1.37 -10.97 0.55
C ILE A 102 -1.35 -10.36 1.95
N GLY A 103 -1.84 -9.14 2.04
CA GLY A 103 -2.01 -8.44 3.30
C GLY A 103 -3.02 -7.31 3.18
N VAL A 104 -3.16 -6.58 4.28
CA VAL A 104 -3.95 -5.35 4.38
C VAL A 104 -3.19 -4.36 5.25
N GLU A 105 -3.13 -3.10 4.82
CA GLU A 105 -2.67 -2.02 5.69
C GLU A 105 -3.88 -1.35 6.29
N CYS A 106 -3.93 -1.18 7.61
CA CYS A 106 -5.07 -0.56 8.27
C CYS A 106 -4.68 0.57 9.20
N ARG A 107 -5.60 1.54 9.33
CA ARG A 107 -5.45 2.62 10.31
C ARG A 107 -6.05 2.19 11.63
N VAL A 108 -5.25 2.24 12.70
CA VAL A 108 -5.66 1.90 14.06
C VAL A 108 -5.43 3.09 14.99
N HIS A 109 -6.21 3.17 16.06
CA HIS A 109 -5.96 4.13 17.12
C HIS A 109 -5.09 3.53 18.23
N PHE A 110 -4.12 4.33 18.67
CA PHE A 110 -3.19 4.06 19.78
C PHE A 110 -3.59 4.82 21.06
N SER A 111 -4.82 5.34 21.12
CA SER A 111 -5.34 6.13 22.24
C SER A 111 -5.32 5.38 23.58
N GLY A 112 -5.32 4.04 23.56
CA GLY A 112 -5.19 3.18 24.74
C GLY A 112 -3.76 2.83 25.16
N THR A 113 -2.75 3.52 24.62
CA THR A 113 -1.32 3.24 24.84
C THR A 113 -0.57 4.46 25.38
N PRO A 114 0.67 4.31 25.90
CA PRO A 114 1.52 5.45 26.28
C PRO A 114 1.78 6.47 25.15
N LEU A 115 1.57 6.07 23.88
CA LEU A 115 1.77 6.93 22.70
C LEU A 115 0.59 7.87 22.41
N LYS A 116 -0.45 7.86 23.24
CA LYS A 116 -1.60 8.76 23.12
C LYS A 116 -1.15 10.22 22.99
N GLY A 117 -1.74 10.93 22.02
CA GLY A 117 -1.48 12.34 21.77
C GLY A 117 -0.21 12.62 20.96
N ARG A 118 0.57 11.58 20.60
CA ARG A 118 1.77 11.74 19.77
C ARG A 118 1.44 11.66 18.28
N ARG A 119 2.28 12.31 17.47
CA ARG A 119 2.30 12.12 16.02
C ARG A 119 3.09 10.84 15.74
N ILE A 120 2.39 9.79 15.34
CA ILE A 120 2.99 8.46 15.06
C ILE A 120 3.31 8.38 13.56
N ASN A 121 3.06 7.28 12.84
CA ASN A 121 3.25 7.18 11.38
C ASN A 121 2.05 7.72 10.54
N ASN A 122 1.12 8.46 11.15
CA ASN A 122 0.04 9.12 10.42
C ASN A 122 0.32 10.64 10.27
N PRO A 123 0.50 11.15 9.04
CA PRO A 123 0.82 12.56 8.80
C PRO A 123 -0.30 13.52 9.17
N ASP A 124 -1.55 13.07 9.09
CA ASP A 124 -2.73 13.92 9.21
C ASP A 124 -3.22 13.96 10.66
N GLN A 125 -3.21 12.82 11.37
CA GLN A 125 -3.75 12.74 12.74
C GLN A 125 -2.83 12.14 13.83
N LYS A 126 -2.91 12.70 15.06
CA LYS A 126 -2.21 12.19 16.25
C LYS A 126 -2.92 10.97 16.83
N SER A 127 -2.18 10.11 17.52
CA SER A 127 -2.68 8.85 18.13
C SER A 127 -3.26 7.83 17.15
N VAL A 128 -3.15 8.06 15.84
CA VAL A 128 -3.54 7.11 14.80
C VAL A 128 -2.27 6.63 14.14
N ALA A 129 -2.24 5.34 13.80
CA ALA A 129 -1.13 4.75 13.09
C ALA A 129 -1.60 3.81 11.97
N TYR A 130 -0.81 3.70 10.91
CA TYR A 130 -0.89 2.64 9.93
C TYR A 130 -0.15 1.41 10.45
N ILE A 131 -0.78 0.24 10.36
CA ILE A 131 -0.15 -1.04 10.62
C ILE A 131 -0.46 -1.97 9.45
N ALA A 132 0.34 -3.01 9.26
CA ALA A 132 0.10 -4.00 8.22
C ALA A 132 -0.14 -5.38 8.82
N LEU A 133 -1.12 -6.10 8.27
CA LEU A 133 -1.32 -7.52 8.51
C LEU A 133 -0.84 -8.27 7.27
N HIS A 134 0.38 -8.79 7.35
CA HIS A 134 1.06 -9.48 6.24
C HIS A 134 0.82 -11.00 6.29
N GLY A 135 0.93 -11.64 5.12
CA GLY A 135 0.98 -13.10 5.03
C GLY A 135 -0.34 -13.77 5.41
N ILE A 136 -1.46 -13.08 5.17
CA ILE A 136 -2.78 -13.53 5.59
C ILE A 136 -3.08 -14.88 4.92
N PRO A 137 -3.43 -15.94 5.69
CA PRO A 137 -3.82 -17.22 5.13
C PRO A 137 -4.98 -17.08 4.15
N HIS A 138 -4.93 -17.73 2.99
CA HIS A 138 -5.95 -17.53 1.94
C HIS A 138 -7.35 -17.96 2.39
N THR A 139 -7.42 -18.84 3.39
CA THR A 139 -8.66 -19.29 4.05
C THR A 139 -9.31 -18.23 4.93
N GLN A 140 -8.61 -17.12 5.23
CA GLN A 140 -9.08 -16.05 6.13
C GLN A 140 -9.45 -14.76 5.38
N ILE A 141 -9.36 -14.73 4.04
CA ILE A 141 -9.70 -13.55 3.23
C ILE A 141 -11.10 -13.01 3.57
N ASP A 142 -12.10 -13.88 3.64
CA ASP A 142 -13.49 -13.45 3.88
C ASP A 142 -13.67 -12.92 5.31
N ARG A 143 -13.02 -13.54 6.29
CA ARG A 143 -13.04 -13.06 7.69
C ARG A 143 -12.43 -11.67 7.84
N VAL A 144 -11.32 -11.41 7.14
CA VAL A 144 -10.68 -10.09 7.15
C VAL A 144 -11.58 -9.05 6.46
N LYS A 145 -12.19 -9.42 5.33
CA LYS A 145 -13.18 -8.57 4.65
C LYS A 145 -14.34 -8.19 5.56
N ASP A 146 -14.90 -9.17 6.28
CA ASP A 146 -16.02 -8.96 7.20
C ASP A 146 -15.62 -8.09 8.40
N PHE A 147 -14.39 -8.24 8.93
CA PHE A 147 -13.87 -7.40 10.00
C PHE A 147 -13.84 -5.92 9.60
N PHE A 148 -13.38 -5.60 8.38
CA PHE A 148 -13.25 -4.21 7.93
C PHE A 148 -14.57 -3.55 7.54
N LYS A 149 -15.61 -4.32 7.22
CA LYS A 149 -16.91 -3.80 6.76
C LYS A 149 -17.49 -2.66 7.63
N PRO A 150 -17.65 -2.81 8.97
CA PRO A 150 -18.20 -1.73 9.80
C PRO A 150 -17.31 -0.47 9.80
N TYR A 151 -15.98 -0.63 9.75
CA TYR A 151 -15.05 0.50 9.70
C TYR A 151 -15.12 1.25 8.37
N LEU A 152 -15.34 0.54 7.25
CA LEU A 152 -15.57 1.14 5.93
C LEU A 152 -16.89 1.93 5.87
N GLU A 153 -17.93 1.47 6.57
CA GLU A 153 -19.20 2.21 6.68
C GLU A 153 -19.01 3.55 7.42
N GLU A 154 -18.29 3.55 8.55
CA GLU A 154 -17.94 4.78 9.27
C GLU A 154 -17.00 5.68 8.46
N ARG A 155 -16.05 5.09 7.72
CA ARG A 155 -15.16 5.82 6.81
C ARG A 155 -15.93 6.59 5.76
N ASN A 156 -16.94 5.97 5.18
CA ASN A 156 -17.76 6.60 4.15
C ASN A 156 -18.65 7.71 4.71
N LYS A 157 -19.11 7.63 5.96
CA LYS A 157 -19.78 8.76 6.62
C LYS A 157 -18.84 9.96 6.71
N ARG A 158 -17.59 9.74 7.16
CA ARG A 158 -16.56 10.78 7.21
C ARG A 158 -16.18 11.31 5.83
N ASN A 159 -16.02 10.44 4.83
CA ASN A 159 -15.71 10.85 3.47
C ASN A 159 -16.81 11.73 2.88
N LYS A 160 -18.10 11.44 3.12
CA LYS A 160 -19.21 12.30 2.68
C LYS A 160 -19.11 13.71 3.28
N MET A 161 -18.81 13.82 4.57
CA MET A 161 -18.58 15.12 5.22
C MET A 161 -17.34 15.85 4.67
N MET A 162 -16.28 15.12 4.32
CA MET A 162 -15.11 15.70 3.67
C MET A 162 -15.42 16.20 2.25
N VAL A 163 -16.29 15.52 1.52
CA VAL A 163 -16.79 15.98 0.20
C VAL A 163 -17.61 17.25 0.34
N GLU A 164 -18.46 17.36 1.37
CA GLU A 164 -19.20 18.61 1.66
C GLU A 164 -18.23 19.79 1.85
N LYS A 165 -17.17 19.62 2.66
CA LYS A 165 -16.13 20.65 2.84
C LYS A 165 -15.41 21.01 1.53
N ILE A 166 -15.07 20.03 0.70
CA ILE A 166 -14.49 20.29 -0.63
C ILE A 166 -15.46 21.11 -1.48
N ASN A 167 -16.74 20.77 -1.48
CA ASN A 167 -17.75 21.48 -2.26
C ASN A 167 -17.95 22.92 -1.75
N GLU A 168 -17.85 23.18 -0.45
CA GLU A 168 -17.83 24.54 0.10
C GLU A 168 -16.63 25.36 -0.40
N ILE A 169 -15.43 24.77 -0.38
CA ILE A 169 -14.20 25.40 -0.87
C ILE A 169 -14.31 25.72 -2.38
N MET A 170 -14.92 24.81 -3.14
CA MET A 170 -14.99 24.90 -4.60
C MET A 170 -16.23 25.65 -5.13
N ALA A 171 -17.21 25.95 -4.26
CA ALA A 171 -18.44 26.64 -4.63
C ALA A 171 -18.24 27.99 -5.35
N PRO A 172 -17.30 28.87 -4.95
CA PRO A 172 -17.04 30.13 -5.66
C PRO A 172 -16.64 29.95 -7.13
N PHE A 173 -16.13 28.77 -7.48
CA PHE A 173 -15.68 28.42 -8.83
C PHE A 173 -16.70 27.59 -9.61
N ASN A 174 -17.89 27.36 -9.03
CA ASN A 174 -18.95 26.52 -9.59
C ASN A 174 -18.45 25.11 -9.94
N ILE A 175 -17.60 24.55 -9.08
CA ILE A 175 -17.09 23.19 -9.18
C ILE A 175 -17.61 22.41 -7.97
N SER A 176 -18.09 21.20 -8.22
CA SER A 176 -18.51 20.27 -7.16
C SER A 176 -18.15 18.84 -7.53
N VAL A 177 -18.00 18.01 -6.50
CA VAL A 177 -17.73 16.58 -6.58
C VAL A 177 -18.87 15.85 -5.88
N ASP A 178 -19.40 14.82 -6.55
CA ASP A 178 -20.44 13.96 -6.01
C ASP A 178 -19.86 12.64 -5.47
N PHE A 179 -20.22 12.28 -4.25
CA PHE A 179 -19.67 11.08 -3.61
C PHE A 179 -20.06 9.78 -4.34
N GLU A 180 -21.32 9.65 -4.76
CA GLU A 180 -21.83 8.40 -5.33
C GLU A 180 -21.43 8.22 -6.80
N ASN A 181 -21.38 9.32 -7.58
CA ASN A 181 -21.14 9.29 -9.02
C ASN A 181 -19.67 9.53 -9.40
N ASP A 182 -18.96 10.42 -8.69
CA ASP A 182 -17.59 10.78 -9.06
C ASP A 182 -16.54 10.01 -8.25
N ILE A 183 -16.83 9.64 -6.99
CA ILE A 183 -15.85 9.07 -6.05
C ILE A 183 -16.01 7.55 -5.90
N LYS A 184 -17.19 7.08 -5.51
CA LYS A 184 -17.44 5.67 -5.20
C LYS A 184 -17.00 4.71 -6.32
N PRO A 185 -17.26 4.98 -7.62
CA PRO A 185 -16.84 4.10 -8.71
C PRO A 185 -15.32 3.94 -8.86
N LEU A 186 -14.52 4.85 -8.30
CA LEU A 186 -13.06 4.84 -8.41
C LEU A 186 -12.37 3.77 -7.54
N SER A 187 -13.09 3.16 -6.60
CA SER A 187 -12.50 2.35 -5.51
C SER A 187 -12.94 0.88 -5.47
N LYS A 188 -13.71 0.40 -6.46
CA LYS A 188 -14.36 -0.92 -6.40
C LYS A 188 -15.16 -1.13 -5.10
N HIS A 189 -15.80 -0.06 -4.61
CA HIS A 189 -16.50 -0.07 -3.32
C HIS A 189 -17.53 -1.19 -3.19
N ASP A 190 -18.32 -1.44 -4.24
CA ASP A 190 -19.37 -2.46 -4.22
C ASP A 190 -18.81 -3.89 -4.13
N GLU A 191 -17.51 -4.07 -4.38
CA GLU A 191 -16.78 -5.33 -4.21
C GLU A 191 -16.05 -5.41 -2.85
N GLY A 192 -16.16 -4.36 -2.02
CA GLY A 192 -15.50 -4.23 -0.71
C GLY A 192 -14.19 -3.45 -0.74
N GLY A 193 -13.99 -2.58 -1.73
CA GLY A 193 -12.89 -1.62 -1.74
C GLY A 193 -13.12 -0.41 -0.83
N SER A 194 -12.02 0.24 -0.44
CA SER A 194 -11.96 1.32 0.53
C SER A 194 -11.79 2.68 -0.15
N ILE A 195 -12.63 3.64 0.22
CA ILE A 195 -12.55 5.02 -0.27
C ILE A 195 -11.69 5.83 0.69
N THR A 196 -10.69 6.49 0.13
CA THR A 196 -9.72 7.34 0.84
C THR A 196 -9.80 8.79 0.35
N GLU A 197 -9.13 9.68 1.07
CA GLU A 197 -8.93 11.09 0.73
C GLU A 197 -8.35 11.27 -0.68
N ARG A 198 -7.54 10.31 -1.14
CA ARG A 198 -6.98 10.32 -2.49
C ARG A 198 -8.06 10.19 -3.57
N HIS A 199 -9.13 9.45 -3.33
CA HIS A 199 -10.24 9.35 -4.29
C HIS A 199 -11.01 10.66 -4.39
N ILE A 200 -11.24 11.34 -3.26
CA ILE A 200 -11.88 12.65 -3.21
C ILE A 200 -11.07 13.64 -4.07
N LEU A 201 -9.75 13.70 -3.83
CA LEU A 201 -8.86 14.55 -4.62
C LEU A 201 -8.75 14.13 -6.08
N PHE A 202 -8.80 12.83 -6.39
CA PHE A 202 -8.74 12.37 -7.78
C PHE A 202 -10.01 12.75 -8.54
N ALA A 203 -11.19 12.61 -7.91
CA ALA A 203 -12.45 13.06 -8.48
C ALA A 203 -12.44 14.59 -8.70
N LEU A 204 -11.92 15.37 -7.73
CA LEU A 204 -11.71 16.80 -7.90
C LEU A 204 -10.75 17.12 -9.06
N SER A 205 -9.64 16.39 -9.19
CA SER A 205 -8.72 16.51 -10.32
C SER A 205 -9.42 16.33 -11.66
N LYS A 206 -10.31 15.33 -11.77
CA LYS A 206 -11.10 15.11 -13.00
C LYS A 206 -12.03 16.28 -13.30
N LYS A 207 -12.74 16.82 -12.31
CA LYS A 207 -13.60 18.00 -12.48
C LYS A 207 -12.82 19.26 -12.90
N LEU A 208 -11.62 19.44 -12.35
CA LEU A 208 -10.75 20.55 -12.72
C LEU A 208 -10.28 20.43 -14.16
N VAL A 209 -9.87 19.22 -14.59
CA VAL A 209 -9.51 18.95 -15.99
C VAL A 209 -10.69 19.17 -16.93
N GLU A 210 -11.91 18.74 -16.55
CA GLU A 210 -13.13 19.00 -17.33
C GLU A 210 -13.43 20.50 -17.46
N ARG A 211 -13.11 21.29 -16.43
CA ARG A 211 -13.42 22.74 -16.39
C ARG A 211 -12.40 23.61 -17.12
N PHE A 212 -11.11 23.29 -17.01
CA PHE A 212 -10.00 24.14 -17.44
C PHE A 212 -9.11 23.52 -18.52
N GLU A 213 -9.36 22.26 -18.89
CA GLU A 213 -8.48 21.44 -19.72
C GLU A 213 -7.09 21.23 -19.09
N LYS A 214 -6.26 20.40 -19.73
CA LYS A 214 -4.88 20.15 -19.29
C LYS A 214 -3.98 21.29 -19.75
N GLY A 215 -3.15 21.82 -18.86
CA GLY A 215 -2.08 22.76 -19.21
C GLY A 215 -2.05 24.02 -18.34
N GLN A 216 -1.63 25.12 -18.95
CA GLN A 216 -1.32 26.36 -18.24
C GLN A 216 -2.53 26.98 -17.53
N ALA A 217 -3.71 26.97 -18.15
CA ALA A 217 -4.91 27.57 -17.56
C ALA A 217 -5.29 26.93 -16.22
N LEU A 218 -5.26 25.60 -16.15
CA LEU A 218 -5.48 24.86 -14.89
C LEU A 218 -4.38 25.17 -13.87
N THR A 219 -3.12 25.20 -14.32
CA THR A 219 -1.97 25.49 -13.44
C THR A 219 -2.06 26.91 -12.84
N ASP A 220 -2.46 27.89 -13.65
CA ASP A 220 -2.69 29.26 -13.22
C ASP A 220 -3.83 29.34 -12.22
N PHE A 221 -4.93 28.62 -12.45
CA PHE A 221 -6.04 28.52 -11.50
C PHE A 221 -5.59 27.98 -10.13
N LEU A 222 -4.81 26.90 -10.11
CA LEU A 222 -4.31 26.34 -8.85
C LEU A 222 -3.47 27.35 -8.06
N LYS A 223 -2.58 28.08 -8.73
CA LYS A 223 -1.64 29.03 -8.09
C LYS A 223 -2.32 30.35 -7.72
N ASN A 224 -3.14 30.89 -8.61
CA ASN A 224 -3.67 32.24 -8.50
C ASN A 224 -5.00 32.27 -7.75
N ASP A 225 -5.86 31.27 -7.92
CA ASP A 225 -7.18 31.24 -7.31
C ASP A 225 -7.20 30.35 -6.06
N LEU A 226 -6.73 29.10 -6.15
CA LEU A 226 -6.67 28.19 -5.01
C LEU A 226 -5.46 28.39 -4.08
N LYS A 227 -4.48 29.21 -4.50
CA LYS A 227 -3.25 29.51 -3.74
C LYS A 227 -2.44 28.27 -3.35
N ILE A 228 -2.46 27.24 -4.20
CA ILE A 228 -1.71 26.00 -4.01
C ILE A 228 -0.25 26.22 -4.42
N SER A 229 0.66 25.76 -3.57
CA SER A 229 2.10 25.76 -3.82
C SER A 229 2.48 24.54 -4.65
N ILE A 230 2.96 24.76 -5.87
CA ILE A 230 3.36 23.69 -6.79
C ILE A 230 4.88 23.73 -6.96
N SER A 231 5.54 22.59 -6.81
CA SER A 231 6.98 22.51 -7.07
C SER A 231 7.27 22.66 -8.57
N PRO A 232 8.44 23.17 -8.98
CA PRO A 232 8.78 23.34 -10.41
C PRO A 232 8.65 22.05 -11.22
N LYS A 233 8.94 20.90 -10.59
CA LYS A 233 8.81 19.58 -11.22
C LYS A 233 7.34 19.23 -11.51
N VAL A 234 6.44 19.44 -10.55
CA VAL A 234 5.02 19.14 -10.72
C VAL A 234 4.37 20.16 -11.67
N GLU A 235 4.78 21.43 -11.60
CA GLU A 235 4.33 22.47 -12.54
C GLU A 235 4.67 22.09 -13.98
N ALA A 236 5.88 21.59 -14.25
CA ALA A 236 6.24 21.09 -15.57
C ALA A 236 5.36 19.92 -16.04
N TYR A 237 4.94 19.01 -15.14
CA TYR A 237 4.01 17.93 -15.47
C TYR A 237 2.59 18.42 -15.76
N LEU A 238 2.14 19.48 -15.09
CA LEU A 238 0.81 20.07 -15.27
C LEU A 238 0.73 21.05 -16.46
N ALA A 239 1.88 21.53 -16.94
CA ALA A 239 1.97 22.32 -18.16
C ALA A 239 1.91 21.45 -19.43
N ASP A 240 2.32 20.18 -19.37
CA ASP A 240 2.28 19.24 -20.49
C ASP A 240 0.87 18.64 -20.69
N SER A 241 0.18 19.09 -21.74
CA SER A 241 -1.16 18.60 -22.09
C SER A 241 -1.18 17.15 -22.59
N ASN A 242 -0.04 16.59 -23.00
CA ASN A 242 0.09 15.20 -23.44
C ASN A 242 0.46 14.25 -22.30
N ASN A 243 0.61 14.76 -21.07
CA ASN A 243 0.97 13.96 -19.91
C ASN A 243 -0.09 12.86 -19.65
N PRO A 244 0.27 11.57 -19.76
CA PRO A 244 -0.67 10.47 -19.57
C PRO A 244 -1.07 10.27 -18.09
N PHE A 245 -0.38 10.91 -17.16
CA PHE A 245 -0.59 10.78 -15.71
C PHE A 245 -1.12 12.08 -15.07
N TYR A 246 -1.64 13.00 -15.89
CA TYR A 246 -2.03 14.35 -15.49
C TYR A 246 -2.89 14.40 -14.22
N GLU A 247 -3.95 13.59 -14.15
CA GLU A 247 -4.90 13.59 -13.04
C GLU A 247 -4.26 13.10 -11.73
N TYR A 248 -3.29 12.17 -11.81
CA TYR A 248 -2.50 11.72 -10.66
C TYR A 248 -1.49 12.77 -10.20
N ASP A 249 -0.84 13.47 -11.13
CA ASP A 249 0.06 14.58 -10.79
C ASP A 249 -0.69 15.74 -10.18
N LEU A 250 -1.87 16.05 -10.73
CA LEU A 250 -2.78 17.06 -10.21
C LEU A 250 -3.22 16.71 -8.79
N LEU A 251 -3.64 15.46 -8.56
CA LEU A 251 -3.93 14.98 -7.20
C LEU A 251 -2.75 15.18 -6.27
N GLY A 252 -1.52 14.89 -6.72
CA GLY A 252 -0.31 15.10 -5.93
C GLY A 252 -0.09 16.56 -5.54
N ALA A 253 -0.35 17.49 -6.47
CA ALA A 253 -0.31 18.92 -6.21
C ALA A 253 -1.37 19.34 -5.18
N LEU A 254 -2.63 18.92 -5.36
CA LEU A 254 -3.73 19.23 -4.44
C LEU A 254 -3.47 18.67 -3.05
N LYS A 255 -2.93 17.45 -2.94
CA LYS A 255 -2.71 16.75 -1.66
C LYS A 255 -1.80 17.55 -0.72
N SER A 256 -0.80 18.24 -1.25
CA SER A 256 0.21 18.92 -0.46
C SER A 256 -0.36 20.04 0.42
N ASP A 257 -1.39 20.73 -0.06
CA ASP A 257 -1.95 21.91 0.62
C ASP A 257 -3.44 21.78 0.96
N MET A 258 -4.23 21.04 0.16
CA MET A 258 -5.68 20.98 0.35
C MET A 258 -6.13 19.97 1.40
N VAL A 259 -5.37 18.91 1.69
CA VAL A 259 -5.80 17.88 2.66
C VAL A 259 -6.16 18.52 4.00
N ALA A 260 -5.31 19.39 4.53
CA ALA A 260 -5.56 20.07 5.80
C ALA A 260 -6.84 20.94 5.81
N MET A 261 -7.35 21.36 4.64
CA MET A 261 -8.53 22.22 4.52
C MET A 261 -9.84 21.43 4.66
N PHE A 262 -9.88 20.19 4.18
CA PHE A 262 -11.09 19.37 4.21
C PHE A 262 -11.00 18.19 5.18
N TYR A 263 -9.81 17.82 5.65
CA TYR A 263 -9.63 16.66 6.51
C TYR A 263 -10.51 16.76 7.76
N ILE A 264 -11.13 15.63 8.08
CA ILE A 264 -11.85 15.40 9.34
C ILE A 264 -11.14 14.24 10.00
N ASP A 265 -10.84 14.37 11.29
CA ASP A 265 -10.16 13.32 12.05
C ASP A 265 -10.93 11.99 11.96
N ALA A 266 -10.19 10.94 11.66
CA ALA A 266 -10.60 9.56 11.74
C ALA A 266 -10.89 9.18 13.20
N ASP A 267 -12.00 8.50 13.44
CA ASP A 267 -12.38 8.04 14.79
C ASP A 267 -12.97 6.63 14.72
N LYS A 268 -14.28 6.50 14.59
CA LYS A 268 -15.00 5.22 14.55
C LYS A 268 -14.61 4.29 13.40
N GLU A 269 -13.94 4.81 12.38
CA GLU A 269 -13.39 4.03 11.25
C GLU A 269 -12.03 3.39 11.56
N CYS A 270 -11.46 3.62 12.75
CA CYS A 270 -10.18 3.07 13.17
C CYS A 270 -10.38 2.10 14.35
N PRO A 271 -10.12 0.79 14.19
CA PRO A 271 -10.09 -0.15 15.31
C PRO A 271 -9.05 0.24 16.38
N ASP A 272 -9.24 -0.23 17.62
CA ASP A 272 -8.17 -0.14 18.62
C ASP A 272 -7.01 -1.02 18.18
N VAL A 273 -5.78 -0.58 18.40
CA VAL A 273 -4.58 -1.36 18.03
C VAL A 273 -4.64 -2.79 18.60
N LYS A 274 -5.17 -2.99 19.82
CA LYS A 274 -5.30 -4.32 20.43
C LYS A 274 -6.32 -5.20 19.71
N GLU A 275 -7.39 -4.61 19.16
CA GLU A 275 -8.37 -5.35 18.35
C GLU A 275 -7.74 -5.85 17.05
N ALA A 276 -6.92 -5.00 16.40
CA ALA A 276 -6.23 -5.37 15.17
C ALA A 276 -5.13 -6.42 15.41
N ILE A 277 -4.37 -6.33 16.51
CA ILE A 277 -3.41 -7.38 16.90
C ILE A 277 -4.12 -8.68 17.20
N LYS A 278 -5.22 -8.64 17.97
CA LYS A 278 -6.02 -9.82 18.26
C LYS A 278 -6.55 -10.47 16.98
N LEU A 279 -7.06 -9.69 16.03
CA LEU A 279 -7.46 -10.20 14.71
C LEU A 279 -6.28 -10.91 14.04
N SER A 280 -5.11 -10.29 14.00
CA SER A 280 -3.89 -10.87 13.40
C SER A 280 -3.57 -12.24 13.98
N GLU A 281 -3.61 -12.37 15.32
CA GLU A 281 -3.36 -13.65 16.00
C GLU A 281 -4.41 -14.70 15.62
N GLU A 282 -5.70 -14.33 15.62
CA GLU A 282 -6.80 -15.26 15.37
C GLU A 282 -6.89 -15.75 13.92
N ILE A 283 -6.43 -14.93 12.96
CA ILE A 283 -6.37 -15.32 11.54
C ILE A 283 -5.01 -15.91 11.16
N GLY A 284 -4.03 -15.89 12.06
CA GLY A 284 -2.68 -16.37 11.79
C GLY A 284 -1.86 -15.49 10.86
N ALA A 285 -2.13 -14.19 10.80
CA ALA A 285 -1.34 -13.22 10.04
C ALA A 285 -0.15 -12.69 10.85
N ILE A 286 0.79 -12.04 10.17
CA ILE A 286 1.93 -11.36 10.77
C ILE A 286 1.58 -9.89 10.93
N SER A 287 1.40 -9.44 12.18
CA SER A 287 1.20 -8.02 12.49
C SER A 287 2.53 -7.26 12.40
N ALA A 288 2.54 -6.16 11.65
CA ALA A 288 3.71 -5.32 11.44
C ALA A 288 3.38 -3.85 11.73
N TYR A 289 4.23 -3.21 12.52
CA TYR A 289 4.22 -1.76 12.64
C TYR A 289 4.88 -1.13 11.40
N ALA A 290 4.25 -0.14 10.77
CA ALA A 290 4.78 0.51 9.56
C ALA A 290 5.65 1.72 9.91
N TYR A 291 6.97 1.54 10.01
CA TYR A 291 7.87 2.64 10.34
C TYR A 291 7.87 3.71 9.24
N LEU A 292 7.67 4.96 9.64
CA LEU A 292 7.61 6.10 8.72
C LEU A 292 8.89 6.93 8.74
N GLY A 293 9.38 7.22 9.95
CA GLY A 293 10.55 8.06 10.22
C GLY A 293 10.36 9.54 9.90
N ASP A 294 11.10 10.39 10.62
CA ASP A 294 11.12 11.84 10.44
C ASP A 294 11.61 12.21 9.04
N VAL A 295 11.05 13.30 8.50
CA VAL A 295 11.51 13.92 7.27
C VAL A 295 12.19 15.23 7.65
N VAL A 296 13.51 15.29 7.51
CA VAL A 296 14.29 16.53 7.62
C VAL A 296 14.57 17.04 6.21
N ASP A 297 15.30 16.25 5.42
CA ASP A 297 15.44 16.40 3.97
C ASP A 297 14.75 15.22 3.28
N SER A 298 13.85 15.50 2.35
CA SER A 298 13.11 14.44 1.64
C SER A 298 14.05 13.66 0.72
N VAL A 299 14.40 12.42 1.07
CA VAL A 299 15.20 11.50 0.23
C VAL A 299 14.58 11.30 -1.15
N THR A 300 13.24 11.25 -1.21
CA THR A 300 12.46 11.13 -2.45
C THR A 300 12.16 12.47 -3.14
N GLY A 301 12.53 13.59 -2.50
CA GLY A 301 12.40 14.95 -3.02
C GLY A 301 10.98 15.57 -3.02
N ASP A 302 9.98 14.91 -2.46
CA ASP A 302 8.56 15.29 -2.55
C ASP A 302 7.86 15.49 -1.18
N LYS A 303 8.55 15.29 -0.06
CA LYS A 303 7.96 15.35 1.29
C LYS A 303 8.31 16.64 2.03
N LYS A 304 7.31 17.21 2.72
CA LYS A 304 7.51 18.33 3.64
C LYS A 304 8.23 17.85 4.90
N ALA A 305 9.06 18.72 5.49
CA ALA A 305 9.69 18.43 6.75
C ALA A 305 8.63 18.19 7.84
N GLN A 306 8.70 17.06 8.52
CA GLN A 306 7.73 16.65 9.53
C GLN A 306 8.34 15.63 10.49
N LYS A 307 8.03 15.80 11.78
CA LYS A 307 8.40 14.85 12.83
C LYS A 307 7.31 13.80 13.06
N PHE A 308 7.75 12.58 13.28
CA PHE A 308 6.97 11.37 13.55
C PHE A 308 7.54 10.67 14.77
N GLU A 309 8.11 9.47 14.61
CA GLU A 309 8.43 8.61 15.75
C GLU A 309 9.89 8.65 16.23
N ASP A 310 10.81 9.29 15.50
CA ASP A 310 12.26 9.10 15.72
C ASP A 310 12.77 9.63 17.08
N ASP A 311 12.17 10.72 17.58
CA ASP A 311 12.52 11.31 18.88
C ASP A 311 12.20 10.36 20.05
N TYR A 312 11.29 9.41 19.87
CA TYR A 312 10.83 8.48 20.92
C TYR A 312 10.80 7.01 20.47
N ILE A 313 11.56 6.67 19.44
CA ILE A 313 11.49 5.35 18.80
C ILE A 313 11.82 4.18 19.76
N GLU A 314 12.65 4.38 20.79
CA GLU A 314 12.87 3.34 21.81
C GLU A 314 11.58 3.00 22.56
N GLU A 315 10.85 4.03 23.03
CA GLU A 315 9.55 3.87 23.68
C GLU A 315 8.51 3.27 22.73
N LEU A 316 8.52 3.67 21.46
CA LEU A 316 7.67 3.05 20.43
C LEU A 316 7.93 1.54 20.35
N PHE A 317 9.19 1.11 20.30
CA PHE A 317 9.57 -0.29 20.19
C PHE A 317 9.19 -1.10 21.44
N ASP A 318 9.35 -0.52 22.63
CA ASP A 318 8.83 -1.11 23.88
C ASP A 318 7.31 -1.33 23.81
N VAL A 319 6.55 -0.29 23.39
CA VAL A 319 5.08 -0.36 23.30
C VAL A 319 4.63 -1.38 22.25
N ILE A 320 5.17 -1.38 21.04
CA ILE A 320 4.73 -2.34 20.01
C ILE A 320 5.10 -3.78 20.39
N LYS A 321 6.22 -3.98 21.11
CA LYS A 321 6.57 -5.30 21.63
C LYS A 321 5.57 -5.75 22.70
N GLU A 322 5.20 -4.88 23.63
CA GLU A 322 4.21 -5.17 24.67
C GLU A 322 2.82 -5.46 24.08
N LEU A 323 2.44 -4.72 23.04
CA LEU A 323 1.18 -4.94 22.31
C LEU A 323 1.13 -6.29 21.57
N GLY A 324 2.28 -6.94 21.35
CA GLY A 324 2.35 -8.26 20.69
C GLY A 324 2.61 -8.22 19.18
N PHE A 325 3.10 -7.09 18.63
CA PHE A 325 3.50 -7.05 17.23
C PHE A 325 4.54 -8.12 16.90
N ASN A 326 4.43 -8.71 15.71
CA ASN A 326 5.37 -9.71 15.25
C ASN A 326 6.55 -9.10 14.49
N ALA A 327 6.32 -7.94 13.87
CA ALA A 327 7.21 -7.37 12.87
C ALA A 327 7.21 -5.83 12.86
N VAL A 328 8.20 -5.29 12.16
CA VAL A 328 8.24 -3.90 11.66
C VAL A 328 8.43 -3.97 10.16
N THR A 329 7.63 -3.18 9.43
CA THR A 329 7.80 -2.98 7.98
C THR A 329 8.31 -1.56 7.71
N TYR A 330 9.23 -1.43 6.76
CA TYR A 330 9.83 -0.15 6.40
C TYR A 330 10.30 -0.14 4.94
N MET A 331 10.56 1.06 4.40
CA MET A 331 10.90 1.29 3.00
C MET A 331 12.35 1.77 2.87
N PRO A 332 13.29 0.95 2.37
CA PRO A 332 14.69 1.36 2.26
C PRO A 332 14.93 2.61 1.40
N SER A 333 14.03 2.94 0.48
CA SER A 333 14.13 4.14 -0.37
C SER A 333 13.71 5.44 0.33
N ARG A 334 13.00 5.34 1.45
CA ARG A 334 12.34 6.47 2.11
C ARG A 334 13.22 7.16 3.14
N ASN A 335 13.93 6.37 3.93
CA ASN A 335 14.62 6.83 5.14
C ASN A 335 16.13 6.87 4.94
N THR A 336 16.81 7.67 5.75
CA THR A 336 18.28 7.71 5.74
C THR A 336 18.86 6.39 6.26
N MET A 337 20.11 6.09 5.88
CA MET A 337 20.77 4.87 6.37
C MET A 337 20.94 4.87 7.89
N GLU A 338 21.08 6.04 8.52
CA GLU A 338 21.16 6.17 9.99
C GLU A 338 19.84 5.74 10.66
N GLN A 339 18.71 6.26 10.17
CA GLN A 339 17.37 5.84 10.62
C GLN A 339 17.19 4.33 10.45
N LEU A 340 17.53 3.80 9.27
CA LEU A 340 17.35 2.37 8.96
C LEU A 340 18.24 1.47 9.82
N ARG A 341 19.48 1.86 10.12
CA ARG A 341 20.35 1.12 11.06
C ARG A 341 19.77 1.08 12.46
N ARG A 342 19.23 2.20 12.94
CA ARG A 342 18.57 2.28 14.24
C ARG A 342 17.36 1.37 14.31
N VAL A 343 16.48 1.42 13.30
CA VAL A 343 15.30 0.54 13.19
C VAL A 343 15.71 -0.94 13.19
N LYS A 344 16.73 -1.31 12.40
CA LYS A 344 17.24 -2.69 12.35
C LYS A 344 17.75 -3.17 13.70
N ALA A 345 18.58 -2.37 14.38
CA ALA A 345 19.10 -2.71 15.70
C ALA A 345 17.98 -2.89 16.74
N LEU A 346 16.94 -2.05 16.69
CA LEU A 346 15.78 -2.19 17.55
C LEU A 346 14.94 -3.43 17.21
N CYS A 347 14.79 -3.77 15.94
CA CYS A 347 14.14 -5.02 15.55
C CYS A 347 14.89 -6.24 16.11
N GLU A 348 16.22 -6.23 16.08
CA GLU A 348 17.04 -7.30 16.65
C GLU A 348 16.89 -7.39 18.17
N LYS A 349 17.00 -6.25 18.88
CA LYS A 349 16.83 -6.13 20.33
C LYS A 349 15.47 -6.66 20.82
N HIS A 350 14.40 -6.36 20.08
CA HIS A 350 13.02 -6.71 20.44
C HIS A 350 12.53 -8.01 19.79
N GLU A 351 13.39 -8.71 19.04
CA GLU A 351 13.03 -9.91 18.26
C GLU A 351 11.81 -9.68 17.34
N LEU A 352 11.78 -8.54 16.66
CA LEU A 352 10.77 -8.18 15.68
C LEU A 352 11.25 -8.54 14.27
N PHE A 353 10.39 -9.23 13.53
CA PHE A 353 10.66 -9.58 12.14
C PHE A 353 10.67 -8.34 11.24
N GLN A 354 11.54 -8.32 10.23
CA GLN A 354 11.76 -7.15 9.39
C GLN A 354 11.17 -7.40 7.99
N ILE A 355 10.27 -6.53 7.54
CA ILE A 355 9.59 -6.65 6.24
C ILE A 355 9.90 -5.41 5.39
N SER A 356 10.09 -5.62 4.08
CA SER A 356 10.24 -4.52 3.11
C SER A 356 8.95 -4.28 2.33
N GLY A 357 8.66 -3.01 2.04
CA GLY A 357 7.57 -2.58 1.15
C GLY A 357 7.77 -1.15 0.67
N GLU A 358 7.38 -0.82 -0.57
CA GLU A 358 7.63 0.50 -1.19
C GLU A 358 6.39 1.38 -1.38
N ASP A 359 5.22 0.94 -0.90
CA ASP A 359 3.94 1.68 -0.97
C ASP A 359 3.67 2.24 -2.38
N ILE A 360 3.50 1.30 -3.33
CA ILE A 360 3.21 1.63 -4.73
C ILE A 360 1.72 1.99 -4.86
N ASN A 361 1.43 3.27 -5.15
CA ASN A 361 0.08 3.81 -5.33
C ASN A 361 -0.04 4.86 -6.46
N SER A 362 1.05 5.14 -7.19
CA SER A 362 1.12 6.15 -8.26
C SER A 362 1.76 5.59 -9.53
N PRO A 363 1.33 6.04 -10.72
CA PRO A 363 1.90 5.57 -11.99
C PRO A 363 3.37 5.97 -12.20
N ARG A 364 3.87 6.96 -11.46
CA ARG A 364 5.26 7.42 -11.54
C ARG A 364 6.22 6.67 -10.61
N GLN A 365 5.71 5.85 -9.71
CA GLN A 365 6.55 5.07 -8.79
C GLN A 365 7.15 3.85 -9.50
N SER A 366 8.43 3.59 -9.24
CA SER A 366 9.09 2.37 -9.66
C SER A 366 8.62 1.20 -8.79
N PHE A 367 8.26 0.08 -9.41
CA PHE A 367 7.99 -1.17 -8.69
C PHE A 367 9.26 -1.75 -8.04
N VAL A 368 10.44 -1.44 -8.60
CA VAL A 368 11.75 -1.87 -8.09
C VAL A 368 12.28 -0.86 -7.09
N CYS A 369 12.63 -1.33 -5.89
CA CYS A 369 13.43 -0.59 -4.93
C CYS A 369 14.92 -0.80 -5.21
N VAL A 370 15.57 0.18 -5.84
CA VAL A 370 17.02 0.11 -6.09
C VAL A 370 17.81 0.11 -4.77
N ALA A 371 17.32 0.78 -3.73
CA ALA A 371 17.98 0.84 -2.43
C ALA A 371 18.17 -0.54 -1.79
N MET A 372 17.22 -1.47 -1.99
CA MET A 372 17.32 -2.85 -1.48
C MET A 372 18.48 -3.67 -2.06
N ARG A 373 19.11 -3.22 -3.15
CA ARG A 373 20.28 -3.89 -3.72
C ARG A 373 21.54 -3.69 -2.88
N ASN A 374 21.50 -2.80 -1.89
CA ASN A 374 22.54 -2.70 -0.88
C ASN A 374 22.57 -3.97 -0.01
N GLU A 375 23.76 -4.54 0.20
CA GLU A 375 23.96 -5.78 0.98
C GLU A 375 23.37 -5.68 2.39
N GLU A 376 23.30 -4.47 2.97
CA GLU A 376 22.68 -4.21 4.28
C GLU A 376 21.19 -4.59 4.35
N PHE A 377 20.50 -4.70 3.20
CA PHE A 377 19.08 -5.06 3.10
C PHE A 377 18.85 -6.49 2.59
N LYS A 378 19.89 -7.29 2.43
CA LYS A 378 19.75 -8.69 2.00
C LYS A 378 18.85 -9.52 2.93
N ASN A 379 18.82 -9.18 4.22
CA ASN A 379 17.92 -9.80 5.19
C ASN A 379 16.44 -9.62 4.84
N LEU A 380 16.07 -8.53 4.14
CA LEU A 380 14.70 -8.25 3.74
C LEU A 380 14.23 -9.13 2.57
N ILE A 381 15.15 -9.52 1.68
CA ILE A 381 14.86 -10.52 0.63
C ILE A 381 14.56 -11.87 1.28
N ASP A 382 15.41 -12.29 2.23
CA ASP A 382 15.23 -13.54 2.98
C ASP A 382 13.94 -13.54 3.80
N SER A 383 13.63 -12.42 4.43
CA SER A 383 12.39 -12.20 5.17
C SER A 383 11.18 -12.25 4.24
N THR A 384 11.24 -11.68 3.05
CA THR A 384 10.15 -11.78 2.07
C THR A 384 9.82 -13.24 1.73
N TRP A 385 10.84 -14.07 1.49
CA TRP A 385 10.61 -15.50 1.25
C TRP A 385 10.09 -16.23 2.49
N ALA A 386 10.50 -15.83 3.69
CA ALA A 386 9.94 -16.38 4.93
C ALA A 386 8.47 -15.98 5.14
N LEU A 387 8.11 -14.74 4.82
CA LEU A 387 6.74 -14.25 4.83
C LEU A 387 5.84 -15.06 3.90
N ILE A 388 6.28 -15.28 2.65
CA ILE A 388 5.56 -16.11 1.68
C ILE A 388 5.44 -17.56 2.17
N GLY A 389 6.52 -18.10 2.75
CA GLY A 389 6.49 -19.43 3.36
C GLY A 389 5.49 -19.52 4.51
N HIS A 390 5.42 -18.49 5.35
CA HIS A 390 4.43 -18.39 6.43
C HIS A 390 3.02 -18.45 5.86
N GLU A 391 2.71 -17.61 4.86
CA GLU A 391 1.38 -17.54 4.24
C GLU A 391 0.96 -18.89 3.66
N LYS A 392 1.86 -19.57 2.94
CA LYS A 392 1.61 -20.90 2.36
C LYS A 392 1.29 -21.95 3.44
N ILE A 393 2.10 -22.00 4.50
CA ILE A 393 1.93 -22.99 5.57
C ILE A 393 0.69 -22.68 6.41
N ALA A 394 0.48 -21.43 6.79
CA ALA A 394 -0.67 -21.00 7.57
C ALA A 394 -1.99 -21.14 6.78
N THR A 395 -1.94 -21.05 5.44
CA THR A 395 -3.08 -21.40 4.57
C THR A 395 -3.47 -22.87 4.67
N LYS A 396 -2.50 -23.78 4.82
CA LYS A 396 -2.78 -25.21 5.05
C LYS A 396 -3.28 -25.46 6.48
N ASP A 397 -2.64 -24.84 7.47
CA ASP A 397 -2.99 -24.92 8.89
C ASP A 397 -2.44 -23.72 9.65
N ILE A 398 -3.33 -22.88 10.18
CA ILE A 398 -2.98 -21.65 10.91
C ILE A 398 -2.07 -21.95 12.12
N ASN A 399 -2.24 -23.11 12.76
CA ASN A 399 -1.42 -23.50 13.92
C ASN A 399 0.03 -23.81 13.55
N LYS A 400 0.38 -23.84 12.26
CA LYS A 400 1.75 -24.05 11.77
C LYS A 400 2.38 -22.78 11.22
N GLY A 401 1.69 -21.64 11.30
CA GLY A 401 2.26 -20.35 10.90
C GLY A 401 3.52 -19.99 11.69
N MET A 402 4.37 -19.14 11.12
CA MET A 402 5.67 -18.74 11.69
C MET A 402 5.60 -18.22 13.14
N PHE A 403 4.51 -17.56 13.53
CA PHE A 403 4.31 -17.03 14.89
C PHE A 403 3.25 -17.79 15.69
N SER A 404 2.80 -18.95 15.21
CA SER A 404 1.89 -19.80 15.96
C SER A 404 2.53 -20.32 17.26
N ARG A 405 1.70 -20.66 18.24
CA ARG A 405 2.18 -21.23 19.52
C ARG A 405 2.96 -22.54 19.31
N GLU A 406 2.57 -23.36 18.35
CA GLU A 406 3.27 -24.61 18.02
C GLU A 406 4.67 -24.32 17.49
N THR A 407 4.77 -23.45 16.47
CA THR A 407 6.06 -23.08 15.87
C THR A 407 6.98 -22.39 16.87
N LEU A 408 6.45 -21.49 17.72
CA LEU A 408 7.24 -20.81 18.76
C LEU A 408 7.82 -21.77 19.79
N ARG A 409 7.09 -22.82 20.18
CA ARG A 409 7.60 -23.86 21.08
C ARG A 409 8.68 -24.71 20.42
N LYS A 410 8.50 -25.02 19.14
CA LYS A 410 9.40 -25.90 18.38
C LYS A 410 10.69 -25.20 17.96
N TYR A 411 10.59 -23.92 17.59
CA TYR A 411 11.67 -23.09 17.09
C TYR A 411 11.61 -21.70 17.76
N PRO A 412 12.15 -21.55 18.99
CA PRO A 412 12.06 -20.29 19.72
C PRO A 412 12.77 -19.12 19.01
N SER A 413 13.92 -19.40 18.38
CA SER A 413 14.71 -18.39 17.68
C SER A 413 13.97 -17.84 16.46
N LEU A 414 13.80 -16.52 16.39
CA LEU A 414 13.27 -15.86 15.20
C LEU A 414 14.16 -16.13 13.97
N GLU A 415 15.48 -16.11 14.11
CA GLU A 415 16.41 -16.36 13.01
C GLU A 415 16.25 -17.79 12.44
N GLU A 416 16.07 -18.78 13.32
CA GLU A 416 15.81 -20.17 12.91
C GLU A 416 14.49 -20.27 12.14
N ARG A 417 13.43 -19.64 12.66
CA ARG A 417 12.13 -19.58 11.98
C ARG A 417 12.24 -18.95 10.59
N ILE A 418 12.93 -17.83 10.44
CA ILE A 418 13.15 -17.19 9.14
C ILE A 418 13.81 -18.17 8.15
N LYS A 419 14.86 -18.89 8.58
CA LYS A 419 15.55 -19.88 7.74
C LYS A 419 14.64 -21.02 7.29
N ILE A 420 13.77 -21.51 8.16
CA ILE A 420 12.82 -22.59 7.87
C ILE A 420 11.75 -22.11 6.89
N PHE A 421 11.07 -21.01 7.22
CA PHE A 421 9.96 -20.52 6.40
C PHE A 421 10.44 -19.99 5.04
N LYS A 422 11.65 -19.44 4.95
CA LYS A 422 12.28 -19.10 3.67
C LYS A 422 12.35 -20.29 2.71
N LYS A 423 12.64 -21.50 3.23
CA LYS A 423 12.66 -22.72 2.41
C LYS A 423 11.26 -23.07 1.89
N PHE A 424 10.23 -22.94 2.73
CA PHE A 424 8.83 -23.11 2.31
C PHE A 424 8.36 -22.05 1.30
N GLY A 425 8.92 -20.84 1.37
CA GLY A 425 8.66 -19.78 0.40
C GLY A 425 9.22 -20.12 -0.97
N ARG A 426 10.51 -20.48 -1.02
CA ARG A 426 11.28 -20.73 -2.25
C ARG A 426 10.96 -22.05 -2.93
N ASN A 427 10.81 -23.12 -2.14
CA ASN A 427 10.40 -24.41 -2.67
C ASN A 427 8.87 -24.41 -2.60
N GLY A 428 8.19 -24.51 -3.74
CA GLY A 428 6.77 -24.90 -3.73
C GLY A 428 6.64 -26.12 -2.80
N CYS A 429 5.63 -26.14 -1.92
CA CYS A 429 5.49 -27.20 -0.93
C CYS A 429 5.47 -28.55 -1.66
N HIS A 430 6.60 -29.25 -1.69
CA HIS A 430 6.63 -30.67 -1.91
C HIS A 430 6.16 -31.27 -0.60
N ASP A 431 5.00 -31.92 -0.68
CA ASP A 431 4.32 -32.59 0.42
C ASP A 431 5.22 -33.60 1.14
#